data_AF-A0A816ZEH5-F1
#
_entry.id   AF-A0A816ZEH5-F1
#
_cell.length_a   1.000
_cell.length_b   1.000
_cell.length_c   1.000
_cell.angle_alpha   90.00
_cell.angle_beta   90.00
_cell.angle_gamma   90.00
#
_symmetry.space_group_name_H-M   'P 1'
#
loop_
_entity.id
_entity.type
_entity.pdbx_description
1 polymer ?
#
loop_
_entity_poly.entity_id
_entity_poly.type
_entity_poly.pdbx_seq_one_letter_code
_entity_poly.pdbx_strand_id
1 'polypeptide(L)'
;MWLEAIDFSKLAIVGGCVLNALCRSPFPDTKNQDVNLVYYVNDVLDFEKTIDTTIVNLNKMDSRDLTNVMKVKKAPGVPSYNVFLNCGIQLNISRQPICQSKNPLSHILHNFDMDICQVGFTGDKIVSTFPFLEALATKSFVVYSLHAQSPKSVCARIAKYCSRGFYHLEPIGLMEISIH
;
A
#
# COMPACT_ATOMS: atom_id res chain seq x y z
N MET A 1 7.38 -6.28 18.66
CA MET A 1 6.23 -6.12 17.73
C MET A 1 6.80 -5.86 16.34
N TRP A 2 6.38 -6.55 15.26
CA TRP A 2 7.09 -6.48 13.96
C TRP A 2 7.22 -5.06 13.37
N LEU A 3 6.30 -4.15 13.71
CA LEU A 3 6.36 -2.74 13.34
C LEU A 3 7.64 -2.04 13.82
N GLU A 4 8.20 -2.47 14.96
CA GLU A 4 9.45 -1.89 15.52
C GLU A 4 10.68 -2.23 14.66
N ALA A 5 10.58 -3.21 13.75
CA ALA A 5 11.67 -3.57 12.85
C ALA A 5 11.70 -2.71 11.57
N ILE A 6 10.66 -1.90 11.34
CA ILE A 6 10.49 -1.09 10.15
C ILE A 6 11.12 0.29 10.37
N ASP A 7 12.01 0.69 9.46
CA ASP A 7 12.54 2.06 9.44
C ASP A 7 11.54 3.03 8.80
N PHE A 8 10.65 3.56 9.63
CA PHE A 8 9.63 4.53 9.20
C PHE A 8 10.19 5.90 8.80
N SER A 9 11.49 6.16 8.94
CA SER A 9 12.10 7.37 8.35
C SER A 9 12.18 7.28 6.82
N LYS A 10 12.12 6.05 6.27
CA LYS A 10 12.24 5.76 4.83
C LYS A 10 11.07 4.98 4.24
N LEU A 11 10.36 4.25 5.09
CA LEU A 11 9.24 3.38 4.71
C LEU A 11 7.92 3.93 5.24
N ALA A 12 6.85 3.76 4.47
CA ALA A 12 5.48 4.00 4.93
C ALA A 12 4.60 2.79 4.61
N ILE A 13 3.68 2.45 5.51
CA ILE A 13 2.61 1.49 5.19
C ILE A 13 1.57 2.24 4.36
N VAL A 14 1.10 1.66 3.25
CA VAL A 14 0.20 2.35 2.32
C VAL A 14 -1.01 1.52 1.90
N GLY A 15 -2.08 2.20 1.52
CA GLY A 15 -3.26 1.62 0.90
C GLY A 15 -4.17 0.85 1.85
N GLY A 16 -4.67 -0.30 1.38
CA GLY A 16 -5.76 -1.03 2.00
C GLY A 16 -5.55 -1.41 3.47
N CYS A 17 -4.32 -1.71 3.89
CA CYS A 17 -4.02 -2.02 5.29
C CYS A 17 -4.36 -0.84 6.22
N VAL A 18 -3.99 0.39 5.83
CA VAL A 18 -4.27 1.60 6.61
C VAL A 18 -5.76 1.91 6.60
N LEU A 19 -6.41 1.82 5.45
CA LEU A 19 -7.86 1.97 5.32
C LEU A 19 -8.62 0.99 6.23
N ASN A 20 -8.21 -0.28 6.30
CA ASN A 20 -8.84 -1.29 7.16
C ASN A 20 -8.77 -0.90 8.63
N ALA A 21 -7.61 -0.41 9.06
CA ALA A 21 -7.39 0.03 10.43
C ALA A 21 -8.31 1.21 10.77
N LEU A 22 -8.42 2.20 9.86
CA LEU A 22 -9.28 3.37 10.03
C LEU A 22 -10.77 3.00 10.07
N CYS A 23 -11.20 2.07 9.21
CA CYS A 23 -12.58 1.58 9.16
C CYS A 23 -12.92 0.58 10.27
N ARG A 24 -11.95 0.19 11.11
CA ARG A 24 -12.08 -0.87 12.14
C ARG A 24 -12.68 -2.17 11.58
N SER A 25 -12.37 -2.47 10.32
CA SER A 25 -12.95 -3.59 9.57
C SER A 25 -11.81 -4.43 8.97
N PRO A 26 -11.27 -5.40 9.73
CA PRO A 26 -10.32 -6.36 9.16
C PRO A 26 -11.00 -7.16 8.04
N PHE A 27 -10.24 -7.59 7.02
CA PHE A 27 -10.77 -8.54 6.05
C PHE A 27 -10.84 -9.93 6.71
N PRO A 28 -12.04 -10.53 6.85
CA PRO A 28 -12.15 -11.87 7.41
C PRO A 28 -11.57 -12.94 6.47
N ASP A 29 -11.44 -12.64 5.18
CA ASP A 29 -11.20 -13.64 4.14
C ASP A 29 -9.72 -13.85 3.79
N THR A 30 -8.80 -13.10 4.38
CA THR A 30 -7.38 -13.23 4.05
C THR A 30 -6.67 -14.06 5.10
N LYS A 31 -6.39 -15.34 4.78
CA LYS A 31 -5.55 -16.23 5.61
C LYS A 31 -4.18 -15.61 5.95
N ASN A 32 -3.71 -14.67 5.12
CA ASN A 32 -2.54 -13.83 5.38
C ASN A 32 -2.92 -12.35 5.27
N GLN A 33 -2.50 -11.52 6.22
CA GLN A 33 -2.67 -10.07 6.12
C GLN A 33 -1.56 -9.47 5.27
N ASP A 34 -1.91 -8.95 4.10
CA ASP A 34 -0.98 -8.23 3.23
C ASP A 34 -0.78 -6.78 3.71
N VAL A 35 0.48 -6.41 3.94
CA VAL A 35 0.90 -5.06 4.31
C VAL A 35 1.82 -4.52 3.22
N ASN A 36 1.40 -3.46 2.55
CA ASN A 36 2.23 -2.81 1.55
C ASN A 36 3.08 -1.73 2.21
N LEU A 37 4.39 -1.88 2.11
CA LEU A 37 5.39 -0.91 2.53
C LEU A 37 6.00 -0.27 1.28
N VAL A 38 6.06 1.06 1.26
CA VAL A 38 6.70 1.81 0.18
C VAL A 38 7.91 2.55 0.69
N TYR A 39 9.03 2.38 -0.01
CA TYR A 39 10.24 3.13 0.21
C TYR A 39 10.15 4.45 -0.57
N TYR A 40 10.14 5.56 0.15
CA TYR A 40 9.87 6.88 -0.42
C TYR A 40 11.10 7.82 -0.44
N VAL A 41 12.30 7.28 -0.23
CA VAL A 41 13.57 8.01 -0.39
C VAL A 41 14.11 7.83 -1.80
N ASN A 42 14.70 8.88 -2.38
CA ASN A 42 15.25 8.83 -3.73
C ASN A 42 16.69 8.29 -3.79
N ASP A 43 16.94 7.13 -3.17
CA ASP A 43 18.24 6.44 -3.17
C ASP A 43 18.05 4.94 -3.34
N VAL A 44 18.61 4.37 -4.43
CA VAL A 44 18.50 2.95 -4.78
C VAL A 44 19.41 2.07 -3.92
N LEU A 45 20.63 2.52 -3.63
CA LEU A 45 21.58 1.72 -2.86
C LEU A 45 21.13 1.64 -1.40
N ASP A 46 20.57 2.73 -0.89
CA ASP A 46 20.00 2.78 0.45
C ASP A 46 18.71 1.94 0.57
N PHE A 47 17.97 1.71 -0.51
CA PHE A 47 16.81 0.80 -0.50
C PHE A 47 17.21 -0.63 -0.14
N GLU A 48 18.19 -1.20 -0.86
CA GLU A 48 18.64 -2.59 -0.61
C GLU A 48 19.18 -2.74 0.84
N LYS A 49 19.96 -1.77 1.31
CA LYS A 49 20.45 -1.73 2.70
C LYS A 49 19.31 -1.65 3.72
N THR A 50 18.26 -0.89 3.42
CA THR A 50 17.07 -0.77 4.27
C THR A 50 16.31 -2.09 4.35
N ILE A 51 16.20 -2.83 3.24
CA ILE A 51 15.61 -4.18 3.22
C ILE A 51 16.41 -5.14 4.08
N ASP A 52 17.72 -5.21 3.89
CA ASP A 52 18.61 -6.09 4.67
C ASP A 52 18.51 -5.80 6.17
N THR A 53 18.54 -4.51 6.54
CA THR A 53 18.40 -4.06 7.93
C THR A 53 17.04 -4.46 8.51
N THR A 54 15.96 -4.29 7.73
CA THR A 54 14.61 -4.68 8.13
C THR A 54 14.52 -6.18 8.38
N ILE A 55 15.07 -7.01 7.49
CA ILE A 55 15.07 -8.48 7.62
C ILE A 55 15.87 -8.91 8.86
N VAL A 56 17.05 -8.33 9.09
CA VAL A 56 17.86 -8.61 10.28
C VAL A 56 17.11 -8.26 11.56
N ASN A 57 16.43 -7.11 11.60
CA ASN A 57 15.66 -6.69 12.77
C ASN A 57 14.44 -7.58 13.01
N LEU A 58 13.72 -7.94 11.96
CA LEU A 58 12.59 -8.88 12.03
C LEU A 58 13.06 -10.26 12.55
N ASN A 59 14.20 -10.77 12.09
CA ASN A 59 14.76 -12.05 12.56
C ASN A 59 15.15 -11.99 14.06
N LYS A 60 15.70 -10.88 14.53
CA LYS A 60 16.03 -10.70 15.96
C LYS A 60 14.78 -10.75 16.85
N MET A 61 13.66 -10.25 16.35
CA MET A 61 12.39 -10.25 17.09
C MET A 61 11.75 -11.64 17.18
N ASP A 62 12.05 -12.53 16.23
CA ASP A 62 11.49 -13.89 16.15
C ASP A 62 12.37 -14.94 16.85
N SER A 63 13.35 -14.50 17.66
CA SER A 63 14.38 -15.31 18.33
C SER A 63 13.88 -16.36 19.34
N ARG A 64 12.56 -16.58 19.43
CA ARG A 64 11.98 -17.64 20.27
C ARG A 64 11.95 -19.02 19.58
N ASP A 65 12.06 -19.09 18.25
CA ASP A 65 12.15 -20.36 17.51
C ASP A 65 13.17 -20.28 16.36
N LEU A 66 14.40 -20.75 16.62
CA LEU A 66 15.51 -20.82 15.66
C LEU A 66 15.24 -21.70 14.42
N THR A 67 14.11 -22.40 14.38
CA THR A 67 13.73 -23.34 13.31
C THR A 67 12.90 -22.71 12.20
N ASN A 68 12.26 -21.55 12.43
CA ASN A 68 11.39 -20.89 11.46
C ASN A 68 12.04 -19.63 10.88
N VAL A 69 13.00 -19.83 9.97
CA VAL A 69 13.58 -18.73 9.18
C VAL A 69 12.47 -18.10 8.31
N MET A 70 12.27 -16.79 8.45
CA MET A 70 11.31 -16.06 7.61
C MET A 70 11.64 -16.24 6.13
N LYS A 71 10.60 -16.45 5.32
CA LYS A 71 10.76 -16.54 3.88
C LYS A 71 10.86 -15.14 3.29
N VAL A 72 11.86 -14.90 2.45
CA VAL A 72 12.02 -13.65 1.69
C VAL A 72 12.04 -14.00 0.19
N LYS A 73 11.27 -13.27 -0.61
CA LYS A 73 11.24 -13.41 -2.07
C LYS A 73 11.42 -12.05 -2.74
N LYS A 74 12.46 -11.90 -3.57
CA LYS A 74 12.61 -10.74 -4.46
C LYS A 74 11.77 -10.94 -5.71
N ALA A 75 11.01 -9.92 -6.11
CA ALA A 75 10.28 -9.94 -7.37
C ALA A 75 11.26 -9.75 -8.55
N PRO A 76 11.22 -10.58 -9.60
CA PRO A 76 12.13 -10.45 -10.73
C PRO A 76 11.97 -9.12 -11.47
N GLY A 77 13.07 -8.44 -11.77
CA GLY A 77 13.07 -7.24 -12.62
C GLY A 77 12.51 -5.96 -11.98
N VAL A 78 12.09 -6.00 -10.71
CA VAL A 78 11.56 -4.84 -9.99
C VAL A 78 12.15 -4.73 -8.59
N PRO A 79 12.32 -3.50 -8.05
CA PRO A 79 12.80 -3.30 -6.69
C PRO A 79 11.67 -3.54 -5.69
N SER A 80 11.27 -4.81 -5.53
CA SER A 80 10.19 -5.25 -4.64
C SER A 80 10.51 -6.58 -3.97
N TYR A 81 10.14 -6.70 -2.70
CA TYR A 81 10.39 -7.82 -1.80
C TYR A 81 9.11 -8.24 -1.09
N ASN A 82 8.89 -9.55 -1.01
CA ASN A 82 7.85 -10.15 -0.18
C ASN A 82 8.52 -10.84 1.01
N VAL A 83 8.23 -10.39 2.23
CA VAL A 83 8.70 -10.98 3.48
C VAL A 83 7.52 -11.64 4.18
N PHE A 84 7.62 -12.93 4.46
CA PHE A 84 6.55 -13.71 5.08
C PHE A 84 6.88 -13.91 6.57
N LEU A 85 6.08 -13.28 7.42
CA LEU A 85 6.20 -13.40 8.88
C LEU A 85 5.47 -14.64 9.38
N ASN A 86 5.97 -15.23 10.47
CA ASN A 86 5.39 -16.43 11.08
C ASN A 86 3.98 -16.21 11.66
N CYS A 87 3.58 -14.96 11.89
CA CYS A 87 2.25 -14.57 12.38
C CYS A 87 1.17 -14.44 11.29
N GLY A 88 1.41 -14.95 10.08
CA GLY A 88 0.45 -14.85 8.97
C GLY A 88 0.37 -13.45 8.36
N ILE A 89 1.45 -12.68 8.45
CA ILE A 89 1.56 -11.35 7.81
C ILE A 89 2.54 -11.46 6.64
N GLN A 90 2.15 -10.90 5.49
CA GLN A 90 3.04 -10.74 4.35
C GLN A 90 3.35 -9.25 4.16
N LEU A 91 4.62 -8.89 4.29
CA LEU A 91 5.11 -7.55 4.01
C LEU A 91 5.53 -7.47 2.54
N ASN A 92 4.85 -6.63 1.76
CA ASN A 92 5.21 -6.32 0.38
C ASN A 92 5.97 -4.99 0.37
N ILE A 93 7.29 -5.03 0.34
CA ILE A 93 8.14 -3.84 0.39
C ILE A 93 8.57 -3.48 -1.02
N SER A 94 8.19 -2.30 -1.49
CA SER A 94 8.48 -1.86 -2.87
C SER A 94 9.10 -0.47 -2.89
N ARG A 95 9.97 -0.23 -3.87
CA ARG A 95 10.41 1.11 -4.23
C ARG A 95 9.65 1.59 -5.45
N GLN A 96 9.09 2.79 -5.36
CA GLN A 96 8.53 3.49 -6.52
C GLN A 96 9.51 4.57 -7.00
N PRO A 97 9.60 4.82 -8.32
CA PRO A 97 10.37 5.95 -8.83
C PRO A 97 9.73 7.26 -8.38
N ILE A 98 10.54 8.12 -7.75
CA ILE A 98 10.12 9.45 -7.31
C ILE A 98 10.78 10.47 -8.24
N CYS A 99 10.00 11.02 -9.17
CA CYS A 99 10.49 12.00 -10.13
C CYS A 99 10.71 13.36 -9.44
N GLN A 100 11.91 13.62 -8.90
CA GLN A 100 12.34 14.89 -8.26
C GLN A 100 11.29 15.59 -7.36
N SER A 101 10.33 14.83 -6.82
CA SER A 101 9.19 15.40 -6.10
C SER A 101 9.66 16.01 -4.79
N LYS A 102 9.23 17.24 -4.51
CA LYS A 102 9.43 17.89 -3.21
C LYS A 102 8.69 17.17 -2.08
N ASN A 103 7.67 16.38 -2.42
CA ASN A 103 6.93 15.53 -1.49
C ASN A 103 6.80 14.10 -2.07
N PRO A 104 7.82 13.25 -1.85
CA PRO A 104 7.86 11.89 -2.38
C PRO A 104 6.65 11.04 -2.01
N LEU A 105 6.24 11.10 -0.74
CA LEU A 105 5.14 10.29 -0.23
C LEU A 105 3.81 10.74 -0.84
N SER A 106 3.55 12.05 -0.93
CA SER A 106 2.37 12.56 -1.63
C SER A 106 2.33 12.09 -3.10
N HIS A 107 3.47 12.15 -3.81
CA HIS A 107 3.57 11.65 -5.19
C HIS A 107 3.19 10.16 -5.28
N ILE A 108 3.71 9.33 -4.38
CA ILE A 108 3.37 7.90 -4.31
C ILE A 108 1.88 7.70 -4.05
N LEU A 109 1.29 8.43 -3.10
CA LEU A 109 -0.13 8.30 -2.80
C LEU A 109 -1.00 8.66 -4.01
N HIS A 110 -0.63 9.68 -4.80
CA HIS A 110 -1.35 10.02 -6.03
C HIS A 110 -1.20 9.00 -7.16
N ASN A 111 -0.23 8.07 -7.09
CA ASN A 111 -0.06 7.00 -8.07
C ASN A 111 -0.97 5.78 -7.81
N PHE A 112 -1.73 5.76 -6.70
CA PHE A 112 -2.72 4.71 -6.49
C PHE A 112 -3.89 4.87 -7.46
N ASP A 113 -4.36 3.72 -7.95
CA ASP A 113 -5.44 3.59 -8.92
C ASP A 113 -6.82 3.95 -8.39
N MET A 114 -7.00 4.02 -7.06
CA MET A 114 -8.28 4.37 -6.43
C MET A 114 -8.02 5.42 -5.34
N ASP A 115 -8.82 6.48 -5.29
CA ASP A 115 -8.73 7.52 -4.25
C ASP A 115 -8.82 6.96 -2.83
N ILE A 116 -9.67 5.96 -2.61
CA ILE A 116 -9.83 5.25 -1.33
C ILE A 116 -8.56 4.50 -0.88
N CYS A 117 -7.58 4.31 -1.76
CA CYS A 117 -6.28 3.73 -1.44
C CYS A 117 -5.17 4.79 -1.21
N GLN A 118 -5.45 6.08 -1.37
CA GLN A 118 -4.46 7.16 -1.30
C GLN A 118 -4.16 7.62 0.14
N VAL A 119 -3.80 6.64 0.98
CA VAL A 119 -3.52 6.82 2.40
C VAL A 119 -2.27 6.06 2.80
N GLY A 120 -1.54 6.59 3.77
CA GLY A 120 -0.35 5.97 4.33
C GLY A 120 -0.18 6.23 5.83
N PHE A 121 0.68 5.43 6.44
CA PHE A 121 1.11 5.53 7.84
C PHE A 121 2.64 5.56 7.91
N THR A 122 3.18 6.59 8.56
CA THR A 122 4.62 6.88 8.67
C THR A 122 5.21 6.48 10.03
N GLY A 123 4.56 5.58 10.76
CA GLY A 123 4.99 5.19 12.11
C GLY A 123 4.45 6.11 13.22
N ASP A 124 4.24 7.40 12.94
CA ASP A 124 3.76 8.41 13.88
C ASP A 124 2.38 8.98 13.51
N LYS A 125 2.10 9.14 12.21
CA LYS A 125 0.89 9.79 11.71
C LYS A 125 0.31 9.10 10.48
N ILE A 126 -0.97 9.36 10.27
CA ILE A 126 -1.68 9.04 9.04
C ILE A 126 -1.53 10.23 8.09
N VAL A 127 -1.11 9.93 6.86
CA VAL A 127 -1.06 10.89 5.76
C VAL A 127 -2.01 10.43 4.66
N SER A 128 -2.68 11.37 4.01
CA SER A 128 -3.60 11.06 2.92
C SER A 128 -3.68 12.19 1.92
N THR A 129 -4.24 11.90 0.76
CA THR A 129 -4.65 12.93 -0.19
C THR A 129 -6.04 13.48 0.17
N PHE A 130 -6.42 14.62 -0.43
CA PHE A 130 -7.79 15.14 -0.31
C PHE A 130 -8.85 14.17 -0.90
N PRO A 131 -8.64 13.58 -2.10
CA PRO A 131 -9.56 12.58 -2.65
C PRO A 131 -9.85 11.41 -1.71
N PHE A 132 -8.85 10.94 -0.95
CA PHE A 132 -9.07 9.90 0.06
C PHE A 132 -10.04 10.34 1.17
N LEU A 133 -9.91 11.57 1.66
CA LEU A 133 -10.78 12.10 2.71
C LEU A 133 -12.21 12.25 2.21
N GLU A 134 -12.37 12.73 0.97
CA GLU A 134 -13.67 12.80 0.32
C GLU A 134 -14.29 11.41 0.19
N ALA A 135 -13.54 10.43 -0.32
CA ALA A 135 -13.97 9.05 -0.46
C ALA A 135 -14.45 8.42 0.86
N LEU A 136 -13.73 8.70 1.96
CA LEU A 136 -14.14 8.27 3.30
C LEU A 136 -15.43 8.95 3.77
N ALA A 137 -15.56 10.25 3.55
CA ALA A 137 -16.70 11.05 4.02
C ALA A 137 -17.99 10.72 3.27
N THR A 138 -17.91 10.55 1.95
CA THR A 138 -19.06 10.25 1.09
C THR A 138 -19.37 8.76 1.02
N LYS A 139 -18.49 7.90 1.55
CA LYS A 139 -18.53 6.45 1.34
C LYS A 139 -18.58 6.11 -0.14
N SER A 140 -17.80 6.80 -0.97
CA SER A 140 -17.69 6.55 -2.40
C SER A 140 -16.24 6.56 -2.85
N PHE A 141 -15.92 6.06 -4.04
CA PHE A 141 -14.55 6.06 -4.55
C PHE A 141 -14.53 6.06 -6.08
N VAL A 142 -13.49 6.66 -6.65
CA VAL A 142 -13.24 6.71 -8.10
C VAL A 142 -12.03 5.83 -8.44
N VAL A 143 -12.09 5.15 -9.58
CA VAL A 143 -10.96 4.42 -10.16
C VAL A 143 -10.31 5.26 -11.25
N TYR A 144 -9.06 5.65 -11.05
CA TYR A 144 -8.27 6.44 -11.99
C TYR A 144 -7.60 5.61 -13.08
N SER A 145 -7.38 4.30 -12.84
CA SER A 145 -6.71 3.45 -13.82
C SER A 145 -7.71 2.76 -14.74
N LEU A 146 -7.96 3.33 -15.92
CA LEU A 146 -8.66 2.60 -16.99
C LEU A 146 -7.70 1.72 -17.83
N HIS A 147 -6.37 1.90 -17.75
CA HIS A 147 -5.45 1.31 -18.74
C HIS A 147 -4.15 0.65 -18.24
N ALA A 148 -3.81 0.68 -16.93
CA ALA A 148 -2.48 0.23 -16.46
C ALA A 148 -2.45 -1.13 -15.72
N GLN A 149 -3.59 -1.64 -15.26
CA GLN A 149 -3.67 -2.94 -14.57
C GLN A 149 -4.65 -3.87 -15.30
N SER A 150 -4.47 -5.19 -15.12
CA SER A 150 -5.42 -6.17 -15.67
C SER A 150 -6.84 -5.84 -15.18
N PRO A 151 -7.85 -5.76 -16.06
CA PRO A 151 -9.22 -5.47 -15.65
C PRO A 151 -9.72 -6.38 -14.53
N LYS A 152 -9.26 -7.65 -14.50
CA LYS A 152 -9.63 -8.62 -13.47
C LYS A 152 -9.17 -8.23 -12.07
N SER A 153 -7.96 -7.67 -11.91
CA SER A 153 -7.45 -7.29 -10.59
C SER A 153 -8.14 -6.03 -10.05
N VAL A 154 -8.47 -5.09 -10.94
CA VAL A 154 -9.20 -3.86 -10.58
C VAL A 154 -10.65 -4.19 -10.20
N CYS A 155 -11.36 -5.01 -10.98
CA CYS A 155 -12.73 -5.42 -10.67
C CYS A 155 -12.85 -6.14 -9.32
N ALA A 156 -11.90 -7.03 -8.99
CA ALA A 156 -11.89 -7.71 -7.70
C ALA A 156 -11.74 -6.72 -6.53
N ARG A 157 -10.91 -5.68 -6.71
CA ARG A 157 -10.73 -4.62 -5.70
C ARG A 157 -11.93 -3.69 -5.60
N ILE A 158 -12.59 -3.36 -6.71
CA ILE A 158 -13.85 -2.61 -6.71
C ILE A 158 -14.89 -3.39 -5.90
N ALA A 159 -15.13 -4.66 -6.24
CA ALA A 159 -16.09 -5.51 -5.55
C ALA A 159 -15.79 -5.62 -4.05
N LYS A 160 -14.49 -5.72 -3.69
CA LYS A 160 -14.01 -5.75 -2.31
C LYS A 160 -14.36 -4.50 -1.51
N TYR A 161 -14.31 -3.31 -2.12
CA TYR A 161 -14.69 -2.06 -1.43
C TYR A 161 -16.19 -1.84 -1.44
N CYS A 162 -16.89 -2.24 -2.52
CA CYS A 162 -18.35 -2.21 -2.57
C CYS A 162 -19.00 -3.08 -1.50
N SER A 163 -18.48 -4.29 -1.25
CA SER A 163 -18.97 -5.16 -0.17
C SER A 163 -18.79 -4.57 1.24
N ARG A 164 -18.04 -3.47 1.37
CA ARG A 164 -17.81 -2.73 2.61
C ARG A 164 -18.64 -1.45 2.72
N GLY A 165 -19.62 -1.30 1.84
CA GLY A 165 -20.54 -0.17 1.84
C GLY A 165 -19.97 1.09 1.19
N PHE A 166 -18.92 0.98 0.37
CA PHE A 166 -18.48 2.09 -0.48
C PHE A 166 -19.15 2.01 -1.86
N TYR A 167 -19.48 3.16 -2.44
CA TYR A 167 -20.04 3.25 -3.77
C TYR A 167 -18.95 3.57 -4.80
N HIS A 168 -18.78 2.70 -5.79
CA HIS A 168 -17.92 3.01 -6.93
C HIS A 168 -18.60 4.07 -7.80
N LEU A 169 -17.94 5.21 -8.00
CA LEU A 169 -18.37 6.26 -8.91
C LEU A 169 -17.70 6.02 -10.25
N GLU A 170 -18.50 5.61 -11.24
CA GLU A 170 -18.04 5.60 -12.61
C GLU A 170 -17.81 7.04 -13.07
N PRO A 171 -16.71 7.35 -13.76
CA PRO A 171 -16.56 8.64 -14.40
C PRO A 171 -17.79 8.86 -15.28
N ILE A 172 -18.47 10.00 -15.11
CA ILE A 172 -19.48 10.43 -16.07
C ILE A 172 -18.71 10.54 -17.39
N GLY A 173 -18.94 9.56 -18.29
CA GLY A 173 -18.33 9.56 -19.61
C GLY A 173 -18.56 10.94 -20.21
N LEU A 174 -17.53 11.50 -20.86
CA LEU A 174 -17.58 12.77 -21.58
C LEU A 174 -18.95 12.92 -22.24
N MET A 175 -19.91 13.58 -21.57
CA MET A 175 -21.01 14.19 -22.25
C MET A 175 -20.31 15.15 -23.18
N GLU A 176 -20.38 14.88 -24.48
CA GLU A 176 -19.92 15.81 -25.50
C GLU A 176 -20.47 17.18 -25.12
N ILE A 177 -19.61 18.03 -24.57
CA ILE A 177 -19.92 19.44 -24.41
C ILE A 177 -19.87 19.97 -25.84
N SER A 178 -20.97 19.81 -26.56
CA SER A 178 -21.22 20.53 -27.80
C SER A 178 -21.30 22.01 -27.42
N ILE A 179 -20.17 22.70 -27.55
CA ILE A 179 -20.15 24.16 -27.55
C ILE A 179 -20.86 24.57 -28.84
N HIS A 180 -22.11 25.02 -28.71
CA HIS A 180 -22.84 25.72 -29.75
C HIS A 180 -22.43 27.20 -29.80
#